data_AF-A0A9X8SCJ2-F1
#
_entry.id   AF-A0A9X8SCJ2-F1
#
_cell.length_a   1.000
_cell.length_b   1.000
_cell.length_c   1.000
_cell.angle_alpha   90.00
_cell.angle_beta   90.00
_cell.angle_gamma   90.00
#
_symmetry.space_group_name_H-M   'P 1'
#
loop_
_entity.id
_entity.type
_entity.pdbx_description
1 polymer ?
#
loop_
_entity_poly.entity_id
_entity_poly.type
_entity_poly.pdbx_seq_one_letter_code
_entity_poly.pdbx_strand_id
1 'polypeptide(L)'
;MNIQTHIKLNRQMMILTSIRKLKFATRRHLMAIHDLGGIRNANRILKDLSAFVNSTVYKKEYVYYLNKKGRALFDDTEKIVPTIRLAHSLMRNEAWLYLFCPDDWQIETPIRYKIDDKKKTIIPDVKFRDEEGILNAVEIDRTQMMNINSEKMKRYGEFTTYYKNKYKGKIPIVHFFTVTEYRQKTLEQFAMNNGVYVKVYIVPEFQ
;
A
#
# COMPACT_ATOMS: atom_id res chain seq x y z
N MET A 1 -26.54 23.15 -13.12
CA MET A 1 -26.34 21.70 -12.85
C MET A 1 -27.04 21.38 -11.54
N ASN A 2 -27.85 20.32 -11.44
CA ASN A 2 -28.64 20.01 -10.23
C ASN A 2 -27.73 19.41 -9.13
N ILE A 3 -28.05 19.65 -7.86
CA ILE A 3 -27.36 19.13 -6.65
C ILE A 3 -27.09 17.62 -6.75
N GLN A 4 -28.05 16.85 -7.26
CA GLN A 4 -27.91 15.41 -7.41
C GLN A 4 -26.79 15.02 -8.41
N THR A 5 -26.60 15.81 -9.46
CA THR A 5 -25.49 15.65 -10.41
C THR A 5 -24.14 15.97 -9.74
N HIS A 6 -24.08 17.02 -8.92
CA HIS A 6 -22.89 17.35 -8.14
C HIS A 6 -22.49 16.24 -7.16
N ILE A 7 -23.45 15.70 -6.40
CA ILE A 7 -23.21 14.60 -5.46
C ILE A 7 -22.67 13.38 -6.20
N LYS A 8 -23.25 13.04 -7.37
CA LYS A 8 -22.78 11.94 -8.20
C LYS A 8 -21.33 12.15 -8.67
N LEU A 9 -21.02 13.34 -9.17
CA LEU A 9 -19.66 13.68 -9.65
C LEU A 9 -18.64 13.65 -8.51
N ASN A 10 -18.97 14.21 -7.34
CA ASN A 10 -18.09 14.17 -6.17
C ASN A 10 -17.77 12.73 -5.75
N ARG A 11 -18.78 11.85 -5.71
CA ARG A 11 -18.58 10.43 -5.41
C ARG A 11 -17.68 9.76 -6.43
N GLN A 12 -17.89 10.02 -7.71
CA GLN A 12 -17.04 9.46 -8.78
C GLN A 12 -15.58 9.92 -8.62
N MET A 13 -15.35 11.19 -8.34
CA MET A 13 -14.01 11.73 -8.10
C MET A 13 -13.35 11.13 -6.86
N MET A 14 -14.08 10.89 -5.77
CA MET A 14 -13.57 10.20 -4.59
C MET A 14 -13.10 8.78 -4.93
N ILE A 15 -13.90 8.02 -5.66
CA ILE A 15 -13.54 6.64 -6.08
C ILE A 15 -12.30 6.66 -6.98
N LEU A 16 -12.25 7.55 -7.96
CA LEU A 16 -11.08 7.69 -8.85
C LEU A 16 -9.81 8.09 -8.08
N THR A 17 -9.95 8.94 -7.06
CA THR A 17 -8.84 9.33 -6.18
C THR A 17 -8.28 8.14 -5.41
N SER A 18 -9.14 7.25 -4.89
CA SER A 18 -8.68 6.01 -4.24
C SER A 18 -8.02 5.05 -5.22
N ILE A 19 -8.57 4.89 -6.43
CA ILE A 19 -7.94 4.06 -7.48
C ILE A 19 -6.55 4.61 -7.82
N ARG A 20 -6.40 5.94 -7.91
CA ARG A 20 -5.10 6.60 -8.13
C ARG A 20 -4.13 6.30 -7.00
N LYS A 21 -4.51 6.58 -5.74
CA LYS A 21 -3.68 6.35 -4.55
C LYS A 21 -3.18 4.91 -4.49
N LEU A 22 -4.06 3.94 -4.75
CA LEU A 22 -3.74 2.52 -4.65
C LEU A 22 -3.10 1.95 -5.92
N LYS A 23 -3.06 2.69 -7.03
CA LYS A 23 -2.72 2.27 -8.41
C LYS A 23 -3.67 1.21 -8.99
N PHE A 24 -4.13 0.27 -8.18
CA PHE A 24 -5.09 -0.79 -8.50
C PHE A 24 -6.13 -0.93 -7.37
N ALA A 25 -7.40 -1.14 -7.69
CA ALA A 25 -8.40 -1.43 -6.68
C ALA A 25 -9.36 -2.52 -7.15
N THR A 26 -9.67 -3.49 -6.28
CA THR A 26 -10.76 -4.42 -6.54
C THR A 26 -12.09 -3.75 -6.22
N ARG A 27 -13.20 -4.34 -6.68
CA ARG A 27 -14.54 -3.94 -6.21
C ARG A 27 -14.61 -3.96 -4.67
N ARG A 28 -14.02 -4.98 -4.03
CA ARG A 28 -14.05 -5.14 -2.57
C ARG A 28 -13.32 -4.01 -1.86
N HIS A 29 -12.15 -3.60 -2.36
CA HIS A 29 -11.47 -2.41 -1.85
C HIS A 29 -12.38 -1.19 -1.93
N LEU A 30 -12.97 -0.93 -3.10
CA LEU A 30 -13.79 0.27 -3.31
C LEU A 30 -15.07 0.27 -2.48
N MET A 31 -15.69 -0.91 -2.29
CA MET A 31 -16.83 -1.06 -1.38
C MET A 31 -16.46 -0.76 0.06
N ALA A 32 -15.30 -1.23 0.53
CA ALA A 32 -14.82 -1.00 1.89
C ALA A 32 -14.53 0.48 2.20
N ILE A 33 -14.18 1.27 1.18
CA ILE A 33 -13.77 2.68 1.34
C ILE A 33 -14.93 3.66 1.09
N HIS A 34 -15.83 3.36 0.14
CA HIS A 34 -16.77 4.36 -0.43
C HIS A 34 -18.26 4.06 -0.19
N ASP A 35 -18.57 3.19 0.77
CA ASP A 35 -19.94 2.75 1.10
C ASP A 35 -20.80 2.52 -0.16
N LEU A 36 -20.31 1.66 -1.06
CA LEU A 36 -20.97 1.41 -2.34
C LEU A 36 -22.26 0.59 -2.21
N GLY A 37 -22.69 0.28 -0.98
CA GLY A 37 -23.81 -0.61 -0.70
C GLY A 37 -23.54 -2.03 -1.23
N GLY A 38 -24.57 -2.68 -1.77
CA GLY A 38 -24.46 -4.04 -2.29
C GLY A 38 -23.71 -4.16 -3.63
N ILE A 39 -23.31 -5.39 -3.96
CA ILE A 39 -22.52 -5.73 -5.17
C ILE A 39 -23.14 -5.17 -6.45
N ARG A 40 -24.47 -5.25 -6.62
CA ARG A 40 -25.14 -4.73 -7.82
C ARG A 40 -24.97 -3.22 -7.97
N ASN A 41 -25.11 -2.49 -6.86
CA ASN A 41 -24.94 -1.03 -6.86
C ASN A 41 -23.48 -0.64 -7.11
N ALA A 42 -22.53 -1.33 -6.48
CA ALA A 42 -21.11 -1.16 -6.74
C ALA A 42 -20.78 -1.37 -8.22
N ASN A 43 -21.23 -2.47 -8.83
CA ASN A 43 -21.01 -2.74 -10.25
C ASN A 43 -21.60 -1.65 -11.16
N ARG A 44 -22.80 -1.14 -10.84
CA ARG A 44 -23.42 -0.03 -11.58
C ARG A 44 -22.57 1.23 -11.49
N ILE A 45 -22.13 1.62 -10.29
CA ILE A 45 -21.28 2.80 -10.08
C ILE A 45 -19.94 2.64 -10.82
N LEU A 46 -19.33 1.46 -10.76
CA LEU A 46 -18.05 1.19 -11.44
C LEU A 46 -18.20 1.19 -12.95
N LYS A 47 -19.35 0.75 -13.49
CA LYS A 47 -19.67 0.86 -14.91
C LYS A 47 -19.75 2.31 -15.36
N ASP A 48 -20.33 3.20 -14.55
CA ASP A 48 -20.38 4.64 -14.82
C ASP A 48 -18.98 5.29 -14.88
N LEU A 49 -17.95 4.66 -14.28
CA LEU A 49 -16.56 5.13 -14.30
C LEU A 49 -15.75 4.63 -15.50
N SER A 50 -16.31 3.78 -16.36
CA SER A 50 -15.61 3.11 -17.47
C SER A 50 -14.86 4.04 -18.43
N ALA A 51 -15.28 5.30 -18.57
CA ALA A 51 -14.57 6.29 -19.38
C ALA A 51 -13.18 6.66 -18.81
N PHE A 52 -12.98 6.49 -17.49
CA PHE A 52 -11.78 6.92 -16.75
C PHE A 52 -10.93 5.78 -16.22
N VAL A 53 -11.46 4.55 -16.22
CA VAL A 53 -10.77 3.37 -15.72
C VAL A 53 -10.64 2.31 -16.80
N ASN A 54 -9.59 1.52 -16.72
CA ASN A 54 -9.53 0.20 -17.33
C ASN A 54 -9.74 -0.86 -16.25
N SER A 55 -10.10 -2.07 -16.66
CA SER A 55 -10.20 -3.21 -15.75
C SER A 55 -9.45 -4.43 -16.30
N THR A 56 -8.92 -5.25 -15.39
CA THR A 56 -8.49 -6.62 -15.66
C THR A 56 -9.18 -7.57 -14.68
N VAL A 57 -9.02 -8.88 -14.87
CA VAL A 57 -9.51 -9.91 -13.94
C VAL A 57 -8.32 -10.55 -13.24
N TYR A 58 -8.38 -10.64 -11.92
CA TYR A 58 -7.42 -11.36 -11.08
C TYR A 58 -8.18 -12.24 -10.11
N LYS A 59 -7.94 -13.55 -10.13
CA LYS A 59 -8.63 -14.56 -9.29
C LYS A 59 -10.16 -14.31 -9.20
N LYS A 60 -10.81 -14.22 -10.36
CA LYS A 60 -12.27 -14.00 -10.52
C LYS A 60 -12.80 -12.63 -10.03
N GLU A 61 -11.94 -11.71 -9.62
CA GLU A 61 -12.32 -10.34 -9.27
C GLU A 61 -11.89 -9.33 -10.33
N TYR A 62 -12.74 -8.32 -10.58
CA TYR A 62 -12.35 -7.16 -11.37
C TYR A 62 -11.40 -6.26 -10.58
N VAL A 63 -10.28 -5.92 -11.22
CA VAL A 63 -9.30 -4.96 -10.72
C VAL A 63 -9.30 -3.74 -11.63
N TYR A 64 -9.56 -2.57 -11.06
CA TYR A 64 -9.64 -1.28 -11.74
C TYR A 64 -8.35 -0.48 -11.57
N TYR A 65 -7.95 0.23 -12.61
CA TYR A 65 -6.83 1.17 -12.61
C TYR A 65 -7.11 2.32 -13.58
N LEU A 66 -6.50 3.50 -13.35
CA LEU A 66 -6.79 4.67 -14.18
C LEU A 66 -6.27 4.52 -15.60
N ASN A 67 -7.14 4.79 -16.58
CA ASN A 67 -6.75 4.91 -17.98
C ASN A 67 -6.20 6.31 -18.28
N LYS A 68 -5.85 6.62 -19.54
CA LYS A 68 -5.29 7.93 -19.92
C LYS A 68 -6.21 9.10 -19.52
N LYS A 69 -7.52 8.97 -19.72
CA LYS A 69 -8.49 10.01 -19.36
C LYS A 69 -8.60 10.18 -17.85
N GLY A 70 -8.65 9.07 -17.09
CA GLY A 70 -8.71 9.13 -15.63
C GLY A 70 -7.49 9.78 -15.02
N ARG A 71 -6.28 9.49 -15.54
CA ARG A 71 -5.04 10.13 -15.07
C ARG A 71 -4.97 11.62 -15.38
N ALA A 72 -5.48 12.04 -16.54
CA ALA A 72 -5.53 13.44 -16.93
C ALA A 72 -6.39 14.31 -15.99
N LEU A 73 -7.31 13.73 -15.21
CA LEU A 73 -8.07 14.46 -14.18
C LEU A 73 -7.22 14.90 -12.98
N PHE A 74 -6.01 14.35 -12.82
CA PHE A 74 -5.13 14.57 -11.67
C PHE A 74 -3.73 15.04 -12.09
N ASP A 75 -3.55 15.45 -13.35
CA ASP A 75 -2.25 15.74 -13.96
C ASP A 75 -1.21 14.62 -13.74
N ASP A 76 -1.69 13.37 -13.69
CA ASP A 76 -0.88 12.21 -13.39
C ASP A 76 -0.26 11.62 -14.67
N THR A 77 1.07 11.56 -14.71
CA THR A 77 1.81 11.06 -15.87
C THR A 77 2.19 9.58 -15.73
N GLU A 78 2.03 8.99 -14.55
CA GLU A 78 2.43 7.61 -14.30
C GLU A 78 1.48 6.61 -14.99
N LYS A 79 1.97 5.93 -16.02
CA LYS A 79 1.18 4.89 -16.70
C LYS A 79 1.11 3.62 -15.85
N ILE A 80 -0.04 3.37 -15.24
CA ILE A 80 -0.33 2.11 -14.55
C ILE A 80 -0.92 1.09 -15.52
N VAL A 81 -0.31 -0.10 -15.58
CA VAL A 81 -0.83 -1.27 -16.30
C VAL A 81 -0.60 -2.53 -15.46
N PRO A 82 -1.51 -3.52 -15.52
CA PRO A 82 -1.28 -4.82 -14.89
C PRO A 82 0.00 -5.47 -15.39
N THR A 83 0.82 -5.98 -14.46
CA THR A 83 2.04 -6.74 -14.76
C THR A 83 2.12 -7.97 -13.87
N ILE A 84 3.22 -8.71 -13.92
CA ILE A 84 3.52 -9.80 -12.98
C ILE A 84 3.49 -9.34 -11.50
N ARG A 85 3.67 -8.02 -11.24
CA ARG A 85 3.58 -7.41 -9.91
C ARG A 85 2.15 -7.07 -9.46
N LEU A 86 1.11 -7.38 -10.24
CA LEU A 86 -0.28 -7.07 -9.89
C LEU A 86 -0.65 -7.64 -8.52
N ALA A 87 -0.35 -8.91 -8.31
CA ALA A 87 -0.70 -9.60 -7.08
C ALA A 87 0.06 -9.04 -5.84
N HIS A 88 1.30 -8.59 -6.03
CA HIS A 88 2.05 -7.83 -5.01
C HIS A 88 1.38 -6.49 -4.70
N SER A 89 0.98 -5.76 -5.73
CA SER A 89 0.29 -4.47 -5.59
C SER A 89 -1.06 -4.62 -4.89
N LEU A 90 -1.80 -5.69 -5.17
CA LEU A 90 -3.08 -5.96 -4.50
C LEU A 90 -2.87 -6.27 -3.02
N MET A 91 -1.87 -7.09 -2.65
CA MET A 91 -1.56 -7.34 -1.24
C MET A 91 -1.08 -6.09 -0.50
N ARG A 92 -0.33 -5.20 -1.17
CA ARG A 92 -0.02 -3.86 -0.64
C ARG A 92 -1.29 -3.05 -0.35
N ASN A 93 -2.30 -3.16 -1.20
CA ASN A 93 -3.55 -2.42 -1.02
C ASN A 93 -4.46 -3.06 0.04
N GLU A 94 -4.37 -4.37 0.26
CA GLU A 94 -4.93 -5.04 1.44
C GLU A 94 -4.24 -4.56 2.73
N ALA A 95 -2.90 -4.41 2.71
CA ALA A 95 -2.17 -3.84 3.84
C ALA A 95 -2.64 -2.41 4.17
N TRP A 96 -2.94 -1.59 3.16
CA TRP A 96 -3.51 -0.26 3.37
C TRP A 96 -4.87 -0.31 4.10
N LEU A 97 -5.77 -1.22 3.70
CA LEU A 97 -7.05 -1.42 4.38
C LEU A 97 -6.86 -1.94 5.82
N TYR A 98 -5.97 -2.90 6.01
CA TYR A 98 -5.67 -3.50 7.31
C TYR A 98 -5.11 -2.48 8.30
N LEU A 99 -4.32 -1.52 7.81
CA LEU A 99 -3.75 -0.44 8.61
C LEU A 99 -4.69 0.78 8.73
N PHE A 100 -6.00 0.58 8.54
CA PHE A 100 -7.03 1.62 8.67
C PHE A 100 -6.86 2.79 7.71
N CYS A 101 -6.45 2.50 6.48
CA CYS A 101 -6.41 3.44 5.37
C CYS A 101 -5.56 4.70 5.60
N PRO A 102 -4.26 4.60 5.96
CA PRO A 102 -3.45 5.78 6.25
C PRO A 102 -3.46 6.82 5.12
N ASP A 103 -3.50 8.10 5.48
CA ASP A 103 -3.57 9.19 4.51
C ASP A 103 -2.26 9.37 3.74
N ASP A 104 -1.13 9.37 4.45
CA ASP A 104 0.23 9.56 3.93
C ASP A 104 0.82 8.29 3.27
N TRP A 105 0.06 7.64 2.39
CA TRP A 105 0.44 6.36 1.79
C TRP A 105 1.40 6.52 0.60
N GLN A 106 2.71 6.54 0.86
CA GLN A 106 3.74 6.80 -0.14
C GLN A 106 4.38 5.51 -0.67
N ILE A 107 3.93 5.06 -1.83
CA ILE A 107 4.41 3.84 -2.52
C ILE A 107 5.86 4.00 -2.99
N GLU A 108 6.70 2.99 -2.74
CA GLU A 108 8.10 2.85 -3.21
C GLU A 108 8.96 4.11 -3.00
N THR A 109 8.63 4.92 -2.00
CA THR A 109 9.31 6.20 -1.78
C THR A 109 10.48 6.01 -0.80
N PRO A 110 11.70 6.46 -1.13
CA PRO A 110 12.89 6.17 -0.33
C PRO A 110 12.85 6.81 1.06
N ILE A 111 13.40 6.09 2.03
CA ILE A 111 13.80 6.56 3.35
C ILE A 111 15.31 6.79 3.29
N ARG A 112 15.73 8.04 3.40
CA ARG A 112 17.15 8.44 3.36
C ARG A 112 17.63 8.79 4.76
N TYR A 113 18.79 8.27 5.15
CA TYR A 113 19.41 8.51 6.45
C TYR A 113 20.94 8.48 6.33
N LYS A 114 21.65 8.75 7.44
CA LYS A 114 23.12 8.74 7.49
C LYS A 114 23.61 7.96 8.70
N ILE A 115 24.68 7.20 8.51
CA ILE A 115 25.47 6.57 9.57
C ILE A 115 26.92 6.93 9.30
N ASP A 116 27.61 7.50 10.29
CA ASP A 116 29.01 7.97 10.17
C ASP A 116 29.21 8.82 8.91
N ASP A 117 28.31 9.79 8.70
CA ASP A 117 28.19 10.67 7.53
C ASP A 117 27.97 10.01 6.15
N LYS A 118 27.95 8.67 6.08
CA LYS A 118 27.64 7.93 4.86
C LYS A 118 26.14 7.89 4.63
N LYS A 119 25.71 8.36 3.46
CA LYS A 119 24.29 8.32 3.03
C LYS A 119 23.84 6.86 2.82
N LYS A 120 22.71 6.51 3.41
CA LYS A 120 22.05 5.21 3.29
C LYS A 120 20.62 5.42 2.81
N THR A 121 20.07 4.41 2.13
CA THR A 121 18.69 4.44 1.63
C THR A 121 18.03 3.09 1.82
N ILE A 122 16.78 3.09 2.28
CA ILE A 122 15.86 1.95 2.25
C ILE A 122 14.67 2.34 1.39
N ILE A 123 14.20 1.44 0.53
CA ILE A 123 12.97 1.62 -0.24
C ILE A 123 11.99 0.56 0.26
N PRO A 124 11.05 0.92 1.15
CA PRO A 124 9.94 0.04 1.49
C PRO A 124 8.95 -0.05 0.32
N ASP A 125 8.07 -1.05 0.34
CA ASP A 125 6.92 -1.05 -0.57
C ASP A 125 6.05 0.18 -0.35
N VAL A 126 5.90 0.60 0.91
CA VAL A 126 5.24 1.86 1.30
C VAL A 126 5.87 2.44 2.55
N LYS A 127 5.88 3.77 2.67
CA LYS A 127 6.03 4.45 3.96
C LYS A 127 4.84 5.39 4.21
N PHE A 128 4.52 5.59 5.48
CA PHE A 128 3.59 6.61 5.94
C PHE A 128 3.98 7.11 7.32
N ARG A 129 3.34 8.19 7.78
CA ARG A 129 3.40 8.63 9.17
C ARG A 129 2.06 8.48 9.84
N ASP A 130 2.07 8.00 11.08
CA ASP A 130 0.88 8.00 11.92
C ASP A 130 0.62 9.39 12.55
N GLU A 131 -0.44 9.47 13.35
CA GLU A 131 -0.87 10.70 14.02
C GLU A 131 0.19 11.28 14.97
N GLU A 132 1.07 10.44 15.52
CA GLU A 132 2.20 10.86 16.35
C GLU A 132 3.44 11.26 15.52
N GLY A 133 3.33 11.20 14.19
CA GLY A 133 4.40 11.47 13.25
C GLY A 133 5.46 10.38 13.18
N ILE A 134 5.24 9.21 13.80
CA ILE A 134 6.16 8.08 13.77
C ILE A 134 6.15 7.48 12.37
N LEU A 135 7.35 7.15 11.87
CA LEU A 135 7.50 6.57 10.55
C LEU A 135 7.12 5.09 10.60
N ASN A 136 6.19 4.71 9.75
CA ASN A 136 5.77 3.35 9.53
C ASN A 136 6.22 2.92 8.12
N ALA A 137 6.98 1.83 8.02
CA ALA A 137 7.38 1.21 6.76
C ALA A 137 6.58 -0.08 6.56
N VAL A 138 6.08 -0.32 5.35
CA VAL A 138 5.31 -1.52 5.01
C VAL A 138 6.08 -2.31 3.96
N GLU A 139 6.16 -3.62 4.18
CA GLU A 139 6.82 -4.61 3.33
C GLU A 139 5.86 -5.74 2.99
N ILE A 140 5.82 -6.12 1.71
CA ILE A 140 4.97 -7.19 1.20
C ILE A 140 5.87 -8.38 0.83
N ASP A 141 5.78 -9.45 1.61
CA ASP A 141 6.55 -10.68 1.40
C ASP A 141 5.65 -11.84 0.97
N ARG A 142 5.51 -12.02 -0.35
CA ARG A 142 4.76 -13.16 -0.91
C ARG A 142 5.66 -14.33 -1.25
N THR A 143 6.70 -14.05 -2.02
CA THR A 143 7.55 -15.08 -2.63
C THR A 143 9.04 -14.76 -2.51
N GLN A 144 9.42 -13.69 -1.81
CA GLN A 144 10.81 -13.26 -1.74
C GLN A 144 11.62 -14.30 -0.95
N MET A 145 12.88 -14.49 -1.37
CA MET A 145 13.81 -15.36 -0.64
C MET A 145 14.13 -14.74 0.72
N MET A 146 14.18 -15.57 1.77
CA MET A 146 14.35 -15.08 3.15
C MET A 146 15.70 -14.38 3.39
N ASN A 147 16.75 -14.71 2.64
CA ASN A 147 18.02 -13.98 2.71
C ASN A 147 17.88 -12.50 2.33
N ILE A 148 17.07 -12.18 1.33
CA ILE A 148 16.77 -10.79 0.93
C ILE A 148 16.03 -10.07 2.07
N ASN A 149 15.05 -10.73 2.69
CA ASN A 149 14.35 -10.18 3.85
C ASN A 149 15.28 -9.99 5.05
N SER A 150 16.21 -10.91 5.28
CA SER A 150 17.23 -10.81 6.33
C SER A 150 18.14 -9.58 6.12
N GLU A 151 18.62 -9.36 4.90
CA GLU A 151 19.41 -8.17 4.55
C GLU A 151 18.60 -6.88 4.72
N LYS A 152 17.31 -6.89 4.34
CA LYS A 152 16.43 -5.74 4.54
C LYS A 152 16.24 -5.44 6.04
N MET A 153 16.10 -6.47 6.86
CA MET A 153 15.97 -6.33 8.31
C MET A 153 17.23 -5.76 8.96
N LYS A 154 18.43 -6.17 8.50
CA LYS A 154 19.71 -5.56 8.95
C LYS A 154 19.73 -4.05 8.69
N ARG A 155 19.31 -3.63 7.50
CA ARG A 155 19.20 -2.19 7.16
C ARG A 155 18.16 -1.47 8.02
N TYR A 156 17.05 -2.12 8.36
CA TYR A 156 16.08 -1.56 9.30
C TYR A 156 16.63 -1.45 10.73
N GLY A 157 17.49 -2.36 11.16
CA GLY A 157 18.21 -2.25 12.45
C GLY A 157 19.11 -1.02 12.49
N GLU A 158 19.93 -0.84 11.46
CA GLU A 158 20.74 0.37 11.24
C GLU A 158 19.88 1.65 11.28
N PHE A 159 18.78 1.65 10.54
CA PHE A 159 17.85 2.78 10.49
C PHE A 159 17.16 3.06 11.83
N THR A 160 16.79 2.02 12.59
CA THR A 160 16.13 2.15 13.89
C THR A 160 17.01 2.91 14.87
N THR A 161 18.30 2.57 14.93
CA THR A 161 19.29 3.29 15.75
C THR A 161 19.39 4.76 15.34
N TYR A 162 19.54 5.03 14.04
CA TYR A 162 19.56 6.41 13.52
C TYR A 162 18.28 7.19 13.89
N TYR A 163 17.12 6.57 13.67
CA TYR A 163 15.82 7.19 13.90
C TYR A 163 15.63 7.52 15.38
N LYS A 164 15.96 6.58 16.27
CA LYS A 164 15.90 6.78 17.73
C LYS A 164 16.73 7.97 18.18
N ASN A 165 17.97 8.09 17.69
CA ASN A 165 18.86 9.20 18.03
C ASN A 165 18.34 10.54 17.48
N LYS A 166 17.84 10.55 16.24
CA LYS A 166 17.35 11.77 15.59
C LYS A 166 16.03 12.27 16.15
N TYR A 167 15.13 11.37 16.55
CA TYR A 167 13.75 11.68 16.91
C TYR A 167 13.44 11.42 18.39
N LYS A 168 14.38 11.79 19.28
CA LYS A 168 14.20 11.81 20.75
C LYS A 168 13.66 10.49 21.33
N GLY A 169 14.22 9.37 20.87
CA GLY A 169 13.85 8.05 21.39
C GLY A 169 12.67 7.38 20.69
N LYS A 170 11.96 8.06 19.77
CA LYS A 170 10.90 7.45 18.96
C LYS A 170 11.45 6.24 18.17
N ILE A 171 10.61 5.23 17.97
CA ILE A 171 10.98 3.98 17.28
C ILE A 171 10.14 3.87 16.01
N PRO A 172 10.74 3.70 14.82
CA PRO A 172 9.97 3.45 13.61
C PRO A 172 9.36 2.04 13.65
N ILE A 173 8.19 1.87 13.05
CA ILE A 173 7.51 0.58 12.99
C ILE A 173 7.70 -0.01 11.60
N VAL A 174 8.07 -1.28 11.52
CA VAL A 174 8.08 -2.03 10.26
C VAL A 174 6.91 -3.01 10.26
N HIS A 175 6.01 -2.88 9.30
CA HIS A 175 4.91 -3.82 9.08
C HIS A 175 5.31 -4.78 7.95
N PHE A 176 5.30 -6.08 8.22
CA PHE A 176 5.42 -7.10 7.18
C PHE A 176 4.07 -7.76 6.94
N PHE A 177 3.65 -7.82 5.69
CA PHE A 177 2.50 -8.59 5.26
C PHE A 177 2.99 -9.80 4.48
N THR A 178 2.70 -10.99 4.99
CA THR A 178 3.18 -12.25 4.44
C THR A 178 2.05 -13.27 4.27
N VAL A 179 2.36 -14.45 3.72
CA VAL A 179 1.38 -15.45 3.28
C VAL A 179 1.39 -16.73 4.11
N THR A 180 2.42 -16.98 4.93
CA THR A 180 2.50 -18.19 5.77
C THR A 180 3.04 -17.91 7.17
N GLU A 181 2.67 -18.74 8.13
CA GLU A 181 3.19 -18.72 9.50
C GLU A 181 4.71 -18.95 9.57
N TYR A 182 5.25 -19.80 8.69
CA TYR A 182 6.69 -20.03 8.61
C TYR A 182 7.45 -18.74 8.28
N ARG A 183 6.94 -17.97 7.31
CA ARG A 183 7.53 -16.68 6.94
C ARG A 183 7.38 -15.67 8.08
N GLN A 184 6.22 -15.63 8.73
CA GLN A 184 6.00 -14.78 9.91
C GLN A 184 7.07 -15.03 10.99
N LYS A 185 7.20 -16.27 11.45
CA LYS A 185 8.16 -16.64 12.50
C LYS A 185 9.60 -16.28 12.12
N THR A 186 9.95 -16.48 10.85
CA THR A 186 11.29 -16.16 10.33
C THR A 186 11.54 -14.65 10.30
N LEU A 187 10.57 -13.84 9.87
CA LEU A 187 10.65 -12.38 9.84
C LEU A 187 10.73 -11.79 11.26
N GLU A 188 9.94 -12.31 12.20
CA GLU A 188 9.99 -11.93 13.61
C GLU A 188 11.36 -12.26 14.23
N GLN A 189 11.91 -13.45 13.93
CA GLN A 189 13.26 -13.82 14.38
C GLN A 189 14.33 -12.88 13.81
N PHE A 190 14.25 -12.52 12.53
CA PHE A 190 15.17 -11.53 11.95
C PHE A 190 15.03 -10.18 12.63
N ALA A 191 13.81 -9.73 12.92
CA ALA A 191 13.59 -8.45 13.57
C ALA A 191 14.18 -8.42 14.98
N MET A 192 13.97 -9.48 15.77
CA MET A 192 14.55 -9.64 17.10
C MET A 192 16.08 -9.59 17.04
N ASN A 193 16.71 -10.31 16.11
CA ASN A 193 18.16 -10.35 15.94
C ASN A 193 18.77 -9.00 15.52
N ASN A 194 17.97 -8.08 14.96
CA ASN A 194 18.42 -6.78 14.47
C ASN A 194 17.87 -5.60 15.29
N GLY A 195 17.16 -5.86 16.41
CA GLY A 195 16.59 -4.80 17.25
C GLY A 195 15.52 -3.95 16.55
N VAL A 196 14.77 -4.54 15.62
CA VAL A 196 13.71 -3.85 14.85
C VAL A 196 12.36 -4.11 15.50
N TYR A 197 11.59 -3.06 15.74
CA TYR A 197 10.19 -3.22 16.14
C TYR A 197 9.33 -3.52 14.91
N VAL A 198 8.95 -4.80 14.78
CA VAL A 198 8.18 -5.32 13.66
C VAL A 198 6.78 -5.74 14.08
N LYS A 199 5.80 -5.54 13.20
CA LYS A 199 4.48 -6.19 13.28
C LYS A 199 4.31 -7.04 12.02
N VAL A 200 4.13 -8.34 12.18
CA VAL A 200 3.99 -9.25 11.03
C VAL A 200 2.55 -9.76 10.96
N TYR A 201 1.97 -9.70 9.76
CA TYR A 201 0.59 -10.06 9.49
C TYR A 201 0.54 -11.13 8.42
N ILE A 202 -0.20 -12.18 8.67
CA ILE A 202 -0.54 -13.15 7.62
C ILE A 202 -1.81 -12.66 6.95
N VAL A 203 -1.70 -12.32 5.67
CA VAL A 203 -2.85 -12.00 4.83
C VAL A 203 -2.97 -13.12 3.81
N PRO A 204 -4.03 -13.94 3.88
CA PRO A 204 -4.29 -14.95 2.88
C PRO A 204 -4.31 -14.30 1.51
N GLU A 205 -3.69 -14.95 0.51
CA GLU A 205 -3.89 -14.48 -0.84
C GLU A 205 -5.38 -14.54 -1.19
N PHE A 206 -5.87 -13.59 -1.98
CA PHE A 206 -7.19 -13.66 -2.60
C PHE A 206 -7.42 -15.09 -3.11
N GLN A 207 -8.54 -15.71 -2.75
CA GLN A 207 -8.97 -16.99 -3.31
C GLN A 207 -9.72 -16.77 -4.62
#